data_AF-A0A6L3VV37-F1
#
_entry.id   AF-A0A6L3VV37-F1
#
_cell.length_a   1.000
_cell.length_b   1.000
_cell.length_c   1.000
_cell.angle_alpha   90.00
_cell.angle_beta   90.00
_cell.angle_gamma   90.00
#
_symmetry.space_group_name_H-M   'P 1'
#
loop_
_entity.id
_entity.type
_entity.pdbx_description
1 polymer ?
#
loop_
_entity_poly.entity_id
_entity_poly.type
_entity_poly.pdbx_seq_one_letter_code
_entity_poly.pdbx_strand_id
1 'polypeptide(L)' 'MDLSKAVWRKATRSTAEGDNCVEVAGVPNVVALRDSKDPNGPKIIVSRSDFRHLAETLKNI' A
#
# COMPACT_ATOMS: atom_id res chain seq x y z
N MET A 1 0.31 -9.24 -12.77
CA MET A 1 1.19 -9.69 -11.69
C MET A 1 0.34 -10.46 -10.68
N ASP A 2 0.77 -11.66 -10.27
CA ASP A 2 0.05 -12.41 -9.25
C ASP A 2 0.36 -11.86 -7.85
N LEU A 3 -0.68 -11.47 -7.09
CA LEU A 3 -0.58 -10.95 -5.73
C LEU A 3 -1.26 -11.86 -4.72
N SER A 4 -1.61 -13.10 -5.10
CA SER A 4 -2.38 -14.03 -4.26
C SER A 4 -1.65 -14.39 -2.95
N LYS A 5 -0.32 -14.36 -2.97
CA LYS A 5 0.57 -14.63 -1.83
C LYS A 5 1.12 -13.36 -1.17
N ALA A 6 0.66 -12.18 -1.56
CA ALA A 6 1.14 -10.93 -0.99
C ALA A 6 0.69 -10.80 0.47
N VAL A 7 1.63 -10.49 1.37
CA VAL A 7 1.34 -10.21 2.78
C VAL A 7 0.99 -8.74 2.92
N TRP A 8 -0.29 -8.45 3.13
CA TRP A 8 -0.81 -7.10 3.25
C TRP A 8 -0.67 -6.58 4.68
N ARG A 9 -0.19 -5.33 4.80
CA ARG A 9 -0.07 -4.61 6.07
C ARG A 9 -0.95 -3.37 6.02
N LYS A 10 -1.88 -3.29 6.96
CA LYS A 10 -2.70 -2.10 7.24
C LYS A 10 -1.95 -1.14 8.15
N ALA A 11 -2.15 0.17 7.97
CA ALA A 11 -1.61 1.16 8.88
C ALA A 11 -2.27 1.04 10.27
N THR A 12 -1.51 1.21 11.34
CA THR A 12 -2.04 1.12 12.72
C THR A 12 -2.99 2.25 13.09
N ARG A 13 -2.97 3.36 12.33
CA ARG A 13 -3.88 4.50 12.50
C ARG A 13 -5.18 4.39 11.70
N SER A 14 -5.37 3.29 10.96
CA SER A 14 -6.64 2.98 10.30
C SER A 14 -7.66 2.53 11.34
N THR A 15 -8.59 3.41 11.70
CA THR A 15 -9.71 3.11 12.61
C THR A 15 -11.03 3.07 11.83
N ALA A 16 -12.07 2.45 12.41
CA ALA A 16 -13.38 2.34 11.78
C ALA A 16 -14.08 3.71 11.58
N GLU A 17 -13.66 4.75 12.31
CA GLU A 17 -14.24 6.09 12.25
C GLU A 17 -13.45 7.10 11.39
N GLY A 18 -12.30 6.68 10.85
CA GLY A 18 -11.38 7.55 10.08
C GLY A 18 -11.18 7.01 8.67
N ASP A 19 -11.93 7.57 7.73
CA ASP A 19 -11.99 7.12 6.34
C ASP A 19 -10.69 7.33 5.55
N ASN A 20 -10.45 6.43 4.58
CA ASN A 20 -9.30 6.28 3.68
C ASN A 20 -8.19 5.35 4.18
N CYS A 21 -8.54 4.08 4.42
CA CYS A 21 -7.60 3.05 4.85
C CYS A 21 -6.89 2.40 3.66
N VAL A 22 -5.57 2.58 3.56
CA VAL A 22 -4.72 1.92 2.55
C VAL A 22 -3.98 0.74 3.17
N GLU A 23 -3.88 -0.36 2.42
CA GLU A 23 -3.00 -1.49 2.72
C GLU A 23 -1.84 -1.55 1.73
N VAL A 24 -0.66 -1.91 2.24
CA VAL A 24 0.56 -2.06 1.44
C VAL A 24 1.11 -3.47 1.54
N ALA A 25 1.66 -4.00 0.45
CA ALA A 25 2.36 -5.28 0.44
C ALA A 25 3.71 -5.16 -0.27
N GLY A 26 4.75 -5.70 0.36
CA GLY A 26 6.07 -5.83 -0.24
C GLY A 26 6.13 -7.08 -1.13
N VAL A 27 6.46 -6.89 -2.41
CA VAL A 27 6.58 -7.98 -3.40
C VAL A 27 7.95 -7.84 -4.09
N PRO A 28 8.54 -8.87 -4.72
CA PRO A 28 9.83 -8.70 -5.40
C PRO A 28 9.80 -7.50 -6.37
N ASN A 29 10.77 -6.59 -6.20
CA ASN A 29 10.97 -5.35 -7.00
C ASN A 29 9.86 -4.29 -6.98
N VAL A 30 8.69 -4.57 -6.40
CA VAL A 30 7.56 -3.62 -6.36
C VAL A 30 6.93 -3.50 -4.97
N VAL A 31 6.16 -2.44 -4.79
CA VAL A 31 5.22 -2.27 -3.68
C VAL A 31 3.82 -2.20 -4.27
N ALA A 32 2.92 -3.02 -3.74
CA ALA A 32 1.52 -3.01 -4.11
C ALA A 32 0.72 -2.23 -3.05
N LEU A 33 -0.20 -1.39 -3.50
CA LEU A 33 -1.14 -0.63 -2.68
C LEU A 33 -2.56 -1.00 -3.07
N ARG A 34 -3.46 -1.12 -2.09
CA ARG A 34 -4.89 -1.32 -2.34
C ARG A 34 -5.74 -0.55 -1.33
N ASP A 35 -6.99 -0.33 -1.69
CA ASP A 35 -8.01 0.13 -0.75
C ASP A 35 -8.36 -1.03 0.21
N SER A 36 -8.32 -0.75 1.52
CA SER A 36 -8.74 -1.72 2.54
C SER A 36 -10.23 -2.02 2.47
N LYS A 37 -11.03 -1.10 1.93
CA LYS A 37 -12.50 -1.21 1.81
C LYS A 37 -12.91 -2.02 0.58
N ASP A 38 -12.06 -2.05 -0.44
CA ASP A 38 -12.23 -2.88 -1.62
C ASP A 38 -10.96 -3.72 -1.92
N PRO A 39 -10.72 -4.81 -1.16
CA PRO A 39 -9.54 -5.65 -1.35
C PRO A 39 -9.46 -6.32 -2.74
N ASN A 40 -10.61 -6.46 -3.39
CA ASN A 40 -10.75 -7.13 -4.69
C ASN A 40 -10.61 -6.15 -5.85
N GLY A 41 -10.81 -4.86 -5.62
CA GLY A 41 -10.63 -3.78 -6.57
C GLY A 41 -9.23 -3.64 -7.15
N PRO A 42 -9.01 -2.56 -7.94
CA PRO A 42 -7.73 -2.28 -8.57
C PRO A 42 -6.60 -2.12 -7.55
N LYS A 43 -5.43 -2.68 -7.87
CA LYS A 43 -4.20 -2.52 -7.07
C LYS A 43 -3.26 -1.58 -7.81
N ILE A 44 -2.69 -0.62 -7.09
CA ILE A 44 -1.64 0.25 -7.61
C ILE A 44 -0.31 -0.47 -7.38
N ILE A 45 0.50 -0.59 -8.43
CA ILE A 45 1.82 -1.22 -8.36
C ILE A 45 2.84 -0.16 -8.71
N VAL A 46 3.79 0.06 -7.80
CA VAL A 46 4.90 1.00 -8.00
C VAL A 46 6.22 0.29 -7.78
N SER A 47 7.29 0.80 -8.41
CA SER A 47 8.63 0.27 -8.14
C SER A 47 9.02 0.51 -6.68
N ARG A 48 9.93 -0.32 -6.15
CA ARG A 48 10.45 -0.11 -4.79
C ARG A 48 11.20 1.22 -4.65
N SER A 49 11.88 1.68 -5.70
CA SER A 49 12.58 2.97 -5.70
C SER A 49 11.60 4.15 -5.64
N ASP A 50 10.52 4.11 -6.43
CA ASP A 50 9.54 5.19 -6.44
C ASP A 50 8.75 5.24 -5.15
N PHE A 51 8.39 4.08 -4.58
CA PHE A 51 7.75 4.02 -3.27
C PHE A 51 8.65 4.59 -2.18
N ARG A 52 9.96 4.31 -2.25
CA ARG A 52 10.94 4.89 -1.32
C ARG A 52 10.99 6.40 -1.46
N HIS A 53 11.12 6.93 -2.67
CA HIS A 53 11.11 8.37 -2.91
C HIS A 53 9.81 9.02 -2.40
N LEU A 54 8.66 8.44 -2.71
CA LEU A 54 7.37 8.91 -2.19
C LEU A 54 7.37 8.98 -0.65
N ALA A 55 7.79 7.90 0.01
CA ALA A 55 7.80 7.84 1.47
C ALA A 55 8.81 8.81 2.10
N GLU A 56 9.93 9.07 1.43
CA GLU A 56 10.91 10.09 1.85
C GLU A 56 10.35 11.50 1.67
N THR A 57 9.70 11.79 0.54
CA THR A 57 9.03 13.08 0.31
C THR A 57 7.97 13.36 1.36
N LEU A 58 7.08 12.39 1.64
CA LEU A 58 5.99 12.55 2.60
C LEU A 58 6.45 12.74 4.05
N LYS A 59 7.64 12.24 4.42
CA LYS A 59 8.21 12.43 5.76
C LYS A 59 8.80 13.82 5.97
N ASN A 60 9.08 14.53 4.89
CA ASN A 60 9.74 15.84 4.90
C ASN A 60 8.74 16.99 4.61
N ILE A 61 7.44 16.70 4.66
CA ILE A 61 6.34 17.68 4.62
C ILE A 61 5.80 17.80 6.04
#